data_AF-A0A4U7D579-F1
#
_entry.id   AF-A0A4U7D579-F1
#
_cell.length_a   1.000
_cell.length_b   1.000
_cell.length_c   1.000
_cell.angle_alpha   90.00
_cell.angle_beta   90.00
_cell.angle_gamma   90.00
#
_symmetry.space_group_name_H-M   'P 1'
#
loop_
_entity.id
_entity.type
_entity.pdbx_description
1 polymer ?
#
loop_
_entity_poly.entity_id
_entity_poly.type
_entity_poly.pdbx_seq_one_letter_code
_entity_poly.pdbx_strand_id
1 'polypeptide(L)'
;MSESQRASADANDDLPNRGEIQDLLEDGIREAHRKVKEGRVYDAENEKVRIKWIRALAYAANVHRQIQNDRDLEELSERLEQLEENTNAPKK
;
A
#
# COMPACT_ATOMS: atom_id res chain seq x y z
N MET A 1 -26.63 -17.87 8.97
CA MET A 1 -25.23 -17.72 8.55
C MET A 1 -24.62 -19.11 8.49
N SER A 2 -24.11 -19.55 7.34
CA SER A 2 -23.46 -20.86 7.18
C SER A 2 -22.09 -20.89 7.87
N GLU A 3 -21.60 -22.06 8.29
CA GLU A 3 -20.24 -22.24 8.83
C GLU A 3 -19.16 -21.73 7.88
N SER A 4 -19.33 -21.90 6.56
CA SER A 4 -18.41 -21.33 5.57
C SER A 4 -18.40 -19.80 5.56
N GLN A 5 -19.53 -19.15 5.84
CA GLN A 5 -19.61 -17.68 5.91
C GLN A 5 -19.01 -17.13 7.21
N ARG A 6 -19.01 -17.93 8.29
CA ARG A 6 -18.33 -17.60 9.54
C ARG A 6 -16.82 -17.74 9.41
N ALA A 7 -16.33 -18.83 8.84
CA ALA A 7 -14.91 -19.05 8.60
C ALA A 7 -14.29 -18.02 7.63
N SER A 8 -15.04 -17.57 6.61
CA SER A 8 -14.57 -16.50 5.71
C SER A 8 -14.56 -15.11 6.33
N ALA A 9 -15.41 -14.87 7.34
CA ALA A 9 -15.44 -13.60 8.07
C ALA A 9 -14.28 -13.53 9.08
N ASP A 10 -14.01 -14.64 9.77
CA ASP A 10 -12.92 -14.79 10.75
C ASP A 10 -11.53 -14.65 10.09
N ALA A 11 -11.36 -15.20 8.87
CA ALA A 11 -10.10 -15.07 8.13
C ALA A 11 -9.80 -13.66 7.59
N ASN A 12 -10.81 -12.78 7.48
CA ASN A 12 -10.60 -11.39 7.07
C ASN A 12 -10.18 -10.50 8.25
N ASP A 13 -10.48 -10.90 9.49
CA ASP A 13 -10.13 -10.14 10.70
C ASP A 13 -8.63 -10.26 11.06
N ASP A 14 -7.95 -11.27 10.48
CA ASP A 14 -6.52 -11.54 10.67
C ASP A 14 -5.62 -10.90 9.58
N LEU A 15 -6.22 -10.24 8.59
CA LEU A 15 -5.48 -9.51 7.56
C LEU A 15 -5.12 -8.11 8.04
N PRO A 16 -3.89 -7.62 7.78
CA PRO A 16 -3.49 -6.29 8.19
C PRO A 16 -4.39 -5.23 7.55
N ASN A 17 -4.77 -4.23 8.34
CA ASN A 17 -5.52 -3.09 7.85
C ASN A 17 -4.65 -2.22 6.92
N ARG A 18 -5.27 -1.24 6.23
CA ARG A 18 -4.55 -0.40 5.25
C ARG A 18 -3.30 0.27 5.84
N GLY A 19 -3.36 0.76 7.07
CA GLY A 19 -2.22 1.41 7.73
C GLY A 19 -1.08 0.42 7.98
N GLU A 20 -1.40 -0.77 8.48
CA GLU A 20 -0.42 -1.84 8.69
C GLU A 20 0.21 -2.31 7.37
N ILE A 21 -0.58 -2.41 6.30
CA ILE A 21 -0.06 -2.71 4.96
C ILE A 21 0.90 -1.61 4.49
N GLN A 22 0.56 -0.35 4.73
CA GLN A 22 1.43 0.78 4.37
C GLN A 22 2.77 0.70 5.11
N ASP A 23 2.75 0.49 6.43
CA ASP A 23 3.97 0.37 7.25
C ASP A 23 4.86 -0.77 6.75
N LEU A 24 4.26 -1.93 6.47
CA LEU A 24 4.97 -3.09 5.90
C LEU A 24 5.59 -2.78 4.52
N LEU A 25 4.89 -2.03 3.67
CA LEU A 25 5.40 -1.62 2.36
C LEU A 25 6.57 -0.63 2.52
N GLU A 26 6.47 0.34 3.43
CA GLU A 26 7.55 1.29 3.69
C GLU A 26 8.81 0.60 4.22
N ASP A 27 8.66 -0.36 5.13
CA ASP A 27 9.75 -1.22 5.62
C ASP A 27 10.36 -2.02 4.46
N GLY A 28 9.53 -2.65 3.63
CA GLY A 28 9.97 -3.43 2.47
C GLY A 28 10.70 -2.58 1.43
N ILE A 29 10.23 -1.36 1.15
CA ILE A 29 10.87 -0.40 0.26
C ILE A 29 12.25 0.00 0.79
N ARG A 30 12.34 0.34 2.09
CA ARG A 30 13.61 0.70 2.74
C ARG A 30 14.62 -0.45 2.66
N GLU A 31 14.19 -1.67 2.95
CA GLU A 31 15.06 -2.84 2.91
C GLU A 31 15.50 -3.18 1.48
N ALA A 32 14.58 -3.21 0.53
CA ALA A 32 14.90 -3.50 -0.87
C ALA A 32 15.87 -2.44 -1.43
N HIS A 33 15.64 -1.16 -1.15
CA HIS A 33 16.56 -0.09 -1.54
C HIS A 33 17.96 -0.27 -0.94
N ARG A 34 18.06 -0.62 0.35
CA ARG A 34 19.34 -0.95 1.00
C ARG A 34 20.05 -2.09 0.27
N LYS A 35 19.35 -3.19 -0.02
CA LYS A 35 19.92 -4.36 -0.72
C LYS A 35 20.37 -4.05 -2.14
N VAL A 36 19.66 -3.17 -2.85
CA VAL A 36 20.06 -2.70 -4.19
C VAL A 36 21.32 -1.84 -4.14
N LYS A 37 21.47 -0.99 -3.11
CA LYS A 37 22.60 -0.05 -2.96
C LYS A 37 23.86 -0.72 -2.42
N GLU A 38 23.71 -1.60 -1.42
CA GLU A 38 24.83 -2.21 -0.68
C GLU A 38 25.16 -3.62 -1.18
N GLY A 39 24.42 -4.14 -2.15
CA GLY A 39 24.67 -5.43 -2.78
C GLY A 39 26.08 -5.49 -3.36
N ARG A 40 26.90 -6.40 -2.83
CA ARG A 40 28.27 -6.64 -3.29
C ARG A 40 28.25 -7.26 -4.70
N VAL A 41 28.67 -6.51 -5.71
CA VAL A 41 28.82 -7.01 -7.09
C VAL A 41 30.24 -7.53 -7.27
N TYR A 42 30.45 -8.82 -7.01
CA TYR A 42 31.73 -9.48 -7.30
C TYR A 42 31.59 -10.69 -8.24
N ASP A 43 30.37 -11.20 -8.43
CA ASP A 43 30.07 -12.29 -9.36
C ASP A 43 28.62 -12.18 -9.91
N ALA A 44 28.33 -12.97 -10.96
CA ALA A 44 27.04 -12.96 -11.66
C ALA A 44 25.86 -13.45 -10.79
N GLU A 45 26.10 -14.28 -9.77
CA GLU A 45 25.05 -14.77 -8.89
C GLU A 45 24.55 -13.65 -7.97
N ASN A 46 25.47 -12.82 -7.47
CA ASN A 46 25.12 -11.63 -6.71
C ASN A 46 24.35 -10.59 -7.55
N GLU A 47 24.69 -10.42 -8.83
CA GLU A 47 23.93 -9.51 -9.73
C GLU A 47 22.50 -10.03 -9.98
N LYS A 48 22.30 -11.35 -10.13
CA LYS A 48 20.96 -11.94 -10.24
C LYS A 48 20.10 -11.66 -9.02
N VAL A 49 20.66 -11.73 -7.82
CA VAL A 49 19.97 -11.40 -6.56
C VAL A 49 19.63 -9.91 -6.53
N ARG A 50 20.56 -9.04 -6.94
CA ARG A 50 20.33 -7.59 -7.02
C ARG A 50 19.17 -7.23 -7.95
N ILE A 51 19.09 -7.85 -9.12
CA ILE A 51 17.96 -7.65 -10.05
C ILE A 51 16.63 -8.04 -9.41
N LYS A 52 16.58 -9.10 -8.59
CA LYS A 52 15.36 -9.48 -7.85
C LYS A 52 14.97 -8.40 -6.83
N TRP A 53 15.93 -7.82 -6.12
CA TRP A 53 15.66 -6.70 -5.21
C TRP A 53 15.19 -5.44 -5.93
N ILE A 54 15.73 -5.14 -7.12
CA ILE A 54 15.25 -4.03 -7.96
C ILE A 54 13.78 -4.27 -8.34
N ARG A 55 13.42 -5.48 -8.75
CA ARG A 55 12.03 -5.83 -9.07
C ARG A 55 11.11 -5.73 -7.86
N ALA A 56 11.55 -6.24 -6.71
CA ALA A 56 10.80 -6.13 -5.46
C ALA A 56 10.58 -4.68 -5.05
N LEU A 57 11.62 -3.85 -5.14
CA LEU A 57 11.54 -2.41 -4.88
C LEU A 57 10.54 -1.71 -5.81
N ALA A 58 10.62 -1.96 -7.11
CA ALA A 58 9.71 -1.37 -8.09
C ALA A 58 8.25 -1.77 -7.83
N TYR A 59 8.02 -3.04 -7.48
CA TYR A 59 6.68 -3.53 -7.16
C TYR A 59 6.14 -2.89 -5.88
N ALA A 60 6.89 -2.93 -4.78
CA ALA A 60 6.49 -2.36 -3.50
C ALA A 60 6.22 -0.85 -3.62
N ALA A 61 7.09 -0.12 -4.32
CA ALA A 61 6.91 1.31 -4.57
C ALA A 61 5.64 1.62 -5.36
N ASN A 62 5.30 0.80 -6.37
CA ASN A 62 4.06 1.00 -7.12
C ASN A 62 2.81 0.72 -6.28
N VAL A 63 2.80 -0.34 -5.47
CA VAL A 63 1.68 -0.64 -4.58
C VAL A 63 1.51 0.46 -3.53
N HIS A 64 2.61 0.92 -2.93
CA HIS A 64 2.59 2.04 -1.99
C HIS A 64 1.98 3.30 -2.64
N ARG A 65 2.37 3.64 -3.87
CA ARG A 65 1.80 4.76 -4.62
C ARG A 65 0.29 4.59 -4.85
N GLN A 66 -0.19 3.38 -5.13
CA GLN A 66 -1.62 3.12 -5.31
C GLN A 66 -2.40 3.39 -4.02
N ILE A 67 -1.92 2.89 -2.87
CA ILE A 67 -2.55 3.14 -1.57
C ILE A 67 -2.60 4.63 -1.24
N GLN A 68 -1.53 5.39 -1.51
CA GLN A 68 -1.53 6.84 -1.32
C GLN A 68 -2.56 7.53 -2.22
N ASN A 69 -2.59 7.16 -3.50
CA ASN A 69 -3.57 7.70 -4.44
C ASN A 69 -5.01 7.41 -4.01
N ASP A 70 -5.30 6.22 -3.50
CA ASP A 70 -6.63 5.86 -3.03
C ASP A 70 -7.02 6.69 -1.80
N ARG A 71 -6.08 6.94 -0.88
CA ARG A 71 -6.27 7.84 0.27
C ARG A 71 -6.55 9.27 -0.18
N ASP A 72 -5.78 9.78 -1.13
CA ASP A 72 -5.96 11.13 -1.67
C ASP A 72 -7.31 11.28 -2.37
N LEU A 73 -7.77 10.23 -3.08
CA LEU A 73 -9.10 10.21 -3.70
C LEU A 73 -10.22 10.23 -2.66
N GLU A 74 -10.11 9.43 -1.59
CA GLU A 74 -11.05 9.43 -0.46
C GLU A 74 -11.15 10.82 0.17
N GLU A 75 -10.00 11.45 0.47
CA GLU A 75 -9.96 12.81 1.05
C GLU A 75 -10.58 13.87 0.12
N LEU A 76 -10.34 13.77 -1.19
CA LEU A 76 -10.94 14.67 -2.17
C LEU A 76 -12.46 14.48 -2.29
N SER A 77 -12.95 13.24 -2.24
CA SER A 77 -14.37 12.93 -2.23
C SER A 77 -15.06 13.49 -0.98
N GLU A 78 -14.49 13.29 0.21
CA GLU A 78 -15.03 13.84 1.45
C GLU A 78 -15.11 15.38 1.42
N ARG A 79 -14.08 16.04 0.87
CA ARG A 79 -14.08 17.51 0.70
C ARG A 79 -15.14 17.98 -0.29
N LEU A 80 -15.35 17.25 -1.38
CA LEU A 80 -16.40 17.58 -2.35
C LEU A 80 -17.77 17.48 -1.72
N GLU A 81 -18.06 16.39 -0.98
CA GLU A 81 -19.32 16.22 -0.27
C GLU A 81 -19.60 17.38 0.70
N GLN A 82 -18.60 17.78 1.50
CA GLN A 82 -18.72 18.93 2.40
C GLN A 82 -19.01 20.24 1.66
N LEU A 83 -18.38 20.46 0.50
CA LEU A 83 -18.61 21.68 -0.29
C LEU A 83 -20.00 21.68 -0.94
N GLU A 84 -20.46 20.53 -1.42
CA GLU A 84 -21.80 20.37 -1.99
C GLU A 84 -22.88 20.57 -0.93
N GLU A 85 -22.70 20.04 0.28
CA GLU A 85 -23.59 20.27 1.42
C GLU A 85 -23.66 21.75 1.80
N ASN A 86 -22.51 22.44 1.85
CA ASN A 86 -22.46 23.87 2.14
C ASN A 86 -23.12 24.73 1.04
N THR A 87 -23.07 24.27 -0.21
CA THR A 87 -23.68 24.97 -1.35
C THR A 87 -25.19 24.74 -1.43
N ASN A 88 -25.64 23.54 -1.09
CA ASN A 88 -27.05 23.14 -1.09
C ASN A 88 -27.78 23.41 0.23
N ALA A 89 -27.07 23.79 1.30
CA ALA A 89 -27.69 24.23 2.54
C ALA A 89 -28.55 25.48 2.26
N PRO A 90 -29.82 25.52 2.71
CA PRO A 90 -30.70 26.66 2.46
C PRO A 90 -30.07 27.92 3.06
N LYS A 91 -29.80 28.91 2.20
CA LYS A 91 -29.37 30.25 2.63
C LYS A 91 -30.45 30.81 3.56
N LYS A 92 -30.11 31.04 4.83
CA LYS A 92 -30.95 31.75 5.79
C LYS A 92 -31.13 33.21 5.40
#